data_AF-A0A0S8BH93-F1
#
_entry.id   AF-A0A0S8BH93-F1
#
_cell.length_a   1.000
_cell.length_b   1.000
_cell.length_c   1.000
_cell.angle_alpha   90.00
_cell.angle_beta   90.00
_cell.angle_gamma   90.00
#
_symmetry.space_group_name_H-M   'P 1'
#
loop_
_entity.id
_entity.type
_entity.pdbx_description
1 polymer ?
#
loop_
_entity_poly.entity_id
_entity_poly.type
_entity_poly.pdbx_seq_one_letter_code
_entity_poly.pdbx_strand_id
1 'polypeptide(L)'
;MLTRGEEVGFVGAIAHFELGWLAKAKRDLLFVSLEASRTLPNAIIGKGPIVRLGDRQTVYQADYLKVLADVASRVLPGKHQQRIMDGGACEAAAATIWGLPAIGITVPLGNYHNQGFEGGQDCVAPGGPAPEFVHMDDIKGLLVLCRALVKPGLNWPDPWQQQKARLSKNAARYSKLLKRTDARTS
;
A
#
# COMPACT_ATOMS: atom_id res chain seq x y z
N MET A 1 -4.93 16.06 -4.25
CA MET A 1 -5.42 15.97 -5.64
C MET A 1 -6.67 15.12 -5.61
N LEU A 2 -7.73 15.51 -6.31
CA LEU A 2 -8.90 14.67 -6.53
C LEU A 2 -9.03 14.52 -8.05
N THR A 3 -8.95 13.29 -8.54
CA THR A 3 -8.98 12.94 -9.96
C THR A 3 -10.39 12.49 -10.36
N ARG A 4 -10.70 12.62 -11.65
CA ARG A 4 -11.90 12.07 -12.26
C ARG A 4 -11.52 11.08 -13.35
N GLY A 5 -12.39 10.12 -13.62
CA GLY A 5 -12.17 9.13 -14.68
C GLY A 5 -11.11 8.10 -14.34
N GLU A 6 -11.02 7.70 -13.08
CA GLU A 6 -10.23 6.56 -12.62
C GLU A 6 -10.67 5.28 -13.37
N GLU A 7 -11.97 5.01 -13.34
CA GLU A 7 -12.64 3.84 -13.95
C GLU A 7 -12.47 3.69 -15.47
N VAL A 8 -12.06 4.76 -16.18
CA VAL A 8 -11.82 4.75 -17.63
C VAL A 8 -10.33 4.78 -17.98
N GLY A 9 -9.48 4.40 -17.02
CA GLY A 9 -8.03 4.31 -17.20
C GLY A 9 -7.26 5.52 -16.67
N PHE A 10 -7.64 6.04 -15.51
CA PHE A 10 -6.90 7.08 -14.78
C PHE A 10 -6.71 8.40 -15.54
N VAL A 11 -7.61 8.72 -16.49
CA VAL A 11 -7.41 9.82 -17.44
C VAL A 11 -7.20 11.18 -16.77
N GLY A 12 -7.88 11.43 -15.64
CA GLY A 12 -7.68 12.66 -14.88
C GLY A 12 -6.32 12.72 -14.17
N ALA A 13 -5.80 11.59 -13.70
CA ALA A 13 -4.47 11.52 -13.09
C ALA A 13 -3.38 11.73 -14.16
N ILE A 14 -3.53 11.06 -15.31
CA ILE A 14 -2.63 11.22 -16.46
C ILE A 14 -2.59 12.67 -16.91
N ALA A 15 -3.75 13.29 -17.13
CA ALA A 15 -3.82 14.70 -17.49
C ALA A 15 -3.13 15.60 -16.45
N HIS A 16 -3.26 15.29 -15.15
CA HIS A 16 -2.55 16.03 -14.11
C HIS A 16 -1.02 15.88 -14.20
N PHE A 17 -0.52 14.67 -14.45
CA PHE A 17 0.91 14.43 -14.62
C PHE A 17 1.47 15.15 -15.86
N GLU A 18 0.70 15.20 -16.94
CA GLU A 18 1.09 15.85 -18.21
C GLU A 18 1.11 17.39 -18.15
N LEU A 19 0.43 18.02 -17.19
CA LEU A 19 0.52 19.48 -16.98
C LEU A 19 1.94 19.96 -16.65
N GLY A 20 2.84 19.07 -16.26
CA GLY A 20 4.24 19.39 -15.97
C GLY A 20 4.43 20.22 -14.69
N TRP A 21 3.38 20.44 -13.89
CA TRP A 21 3.45 21.23 -12.65
C TRP A 21 4.41 20.64 -11.63
N LEU A 22 4.51 19.30 -11.61
CA LEU A 22 5.38 18.56 -10.70
C LEU A 22 6.86 18.67 -11.08
N ALA A 23 7.19 18.98 -12.35
CA ALA A 23 8.57 19.12 -12.81
C ALA A 23 9.32 20.31 -12.15
N LYS A 24 8.58 21.27 -11.59
CA LYS A 24 9.15 22.43 -10.87
C LYS A 24 9.30 22.19 -9.37
N ALA A 25 9.03 20.97 -8.89
CA ALA A 25 9.15 20.66 -7.47
C ALA A 25 10.61 20.83 -7.00
N LYS A 26 10.79 21.54 -5.88
CA LYS A 26 12.11 21.77 -5.26
C LYS A 26 12.49 20.69 -4.23
N ARG A 27 11.65 19.66 -4.11
CA ARG A 27 11.78 18.54 -3.18
C ARG A 27 11.35 17.27 -3.87
N ASP A 28 11.86 16.15 -3.40
CA ASP A 28 11.41 14.85 -3.85
C ASP A 28 9.90 14.71 -3.62
N LEU A 29 9.24 14.16 -4.63
CA LEU A 29 7.80 13.93 -4.62
C LEU A 29 7.53 12.46 -4.36
N LEU A 30 6.51 12.20 -3.56
CA LEU A 30 5.95 10.86 -3.35
C LEU A 30 4.46 10.94 -3.60
N PHE A 31 3.97 10.11 -4.51
CA PHE A 31 2.55 9.95 -4.76
C PHE A 31 1.95 9.02 -3.71
N VAL A 32 0.90 9.47 -3.01
CA VAL A 32 0.20 8.64 -2.02
C VAL A 32 -1.24 8.47 -2.50
N SER A 33 -1.56 7.29 -3.01
CA SER A 33 -2.93 6.92 -3.42
C SER A 33 -3.75 6.53 -2.18
N LEU A 34 -4.95 7.06 -2.07
CA LEU A 34 -5.91 6.77 -1.01
C LEU A 34 -7.19 6.26 -1.65
N GLU A 35 -7.43 4.94 -1.58
CA GLU A 35 -8.54 4.30 -2.30
C GLU A 35 -9.40 3.43 -1.39
N ALA A 36 -10.62 3.16 -1.82
CA ALA A 36 -11.38 2.00 -1.38
C ALA A 36 -11.23 0.90 -2.44
N SER A 37 -11.03 -0.35 -2.04
CA SER A 37 -10.88 -1.45 -2.99
C SER A 37 -11.56 -2.70 -2.50
N ARG A 38 -12.08 -3.49 -3.44
CA ARG A 38 -12.77 -4.75 -3.18
C ARG A 38 -11.96 -5.61 -2.21
N THR A 39 -12.65 -6.15 -1.21
CA THR A 39 -12.09 -7.22 -0.38
C THR A 39 -11.69 -8.41 -1.24
N LEU A 40 -10.41 -8.76 -1.20
CA LEU A 40 -9.87 -10.02 -1.67
C LEU A 40 -9.86 -11.02 -0.50
N PRO A 41 -9.68 -12.35 -0.72
CA PRO A 41 -9.59 -13.32 0.37
C PRO A 41 -8.55 -12.97 1.45
N ASN A 42 -7.58 -12.12 1.12
CA ASN A 42 -6.53 -11.64 2.00
C ASN A 42 -6.74 -10.19 2.51
N ALA A 43 -7.79 -9.47 2.11
CA ALA A 43 -8.08 -8.09 2.50
C ALA A 43 -9.41 -8.02 3.26
N ILE A 44 -9.36 -8.06 4.59
CA ILE A 44 -10.52 -8.32 5.44
C ILE A 44 -11.06 -7.01 6.02
N ILE A 45 -12.37 -6.77 5.86
CA ILE A 45 -13.08 -5.65 6.50
C ILE A 45 -13.01 -5.76 8.02
N GLY A 46 -12.77 -4.64 8.69
CA GLY A 46 -12.68 -4.54 10.15
C GLY A 46 -11.33 -5.00 10.72
N LYS A 47 -10.34 -5.33 9.88
CA LYS A 47 -8.97 -5.66 10.31
C LYS A 47 -7.99 -4.50 10.13
N GLY A 48 -8.50 -3.29 9.87
CA GLY A 48 -7.74 -2.07 9.70
C GLY A 48 -7.38 -1.78 8.25
N PRO A 49 -6.89 -0.55 7.98
CA PRO A 49 -6.48 -0.14 6.64
C PRO A 49 -5.34 -1.01 6.12
N ILE A 50 -5.25 -1.08 4.80
CA ILE A 50 -4.24 -1.84 4.08
C ILE A 50 -3.12 -0.89 3.64
N VAL A 51 -1.89 -1.22 4.01
CA VAL A 51 -0.70 -0.77 3.29
C VAL A 51 -0.66 -1.56 1.99
N ARG A 52 -1.02 -0.88 0.88
CA ARG A 52 -1.10 -1.48 -0.45
C ARG A 52 0.32 -1.59 -1.00
N LEU A 53 0.80 -2.82 -1.16
CA LEU A 53 2.15 -3.13 -1.65
C LEU A 53 2.27 -3.02 -3.17
N GLY A 54 1.14 -2.99 -3.85
CA GLY A 54 1.03 -3.01 -5.30
C GLY A 54 -0.39 -3.34 -5.71
N ASP A 55 -0.57 -3.44 -7.02
CA ASP A 55 -1.84 -3.73 -7.64
C ASP A 55 -1.67 -4.63 -8.88
N ARG A 56 -2.73 -4.77 -9.68
CA ARG A 56 -2.71 -5.62 -10.88
C ARG A 56 -1.65 -5.22 -11.90
N GLN A 57 -1.23 -3.95 -11.94
CA GLN A 57 -0.27 -3.46 -12.92
C GLN A 57 1.16 -3.53 -12.42
N THR A 58 1.42 -3.20 -11.15
CA THR A 58 2.80 -3.14 -10.65
C THR A 58 2.88 -3.25 -9.13
N VAL A 59 4.07 -3.58 -8.63
CA VAL A 59 4.45 -3.41 -7.23
C VAL A 59 4.98 -2.00 -7.00
N TYR A 60 4.68 -1.44 -5.83
CA TYR A 60 5.13 -0.09 -5.49
C TYR A 60 6.56 -0.11 -4.94
N GLN A 61 7.19 1.06 -4.90
CA GLN A 61 8.62 1.18 -4.62
C GLN A 61 8.93 0.77 -3.17
N ALA A 62 9.81 -0.23 -3.03
CA ALA A 62 10.09 -0.89 -1.76
C ALA A 62 10.55 0.06 -0.64
N ASP A 63 11.38 1.05 -0.98
CA ASP A 63 11.93 2.02 -0.02
C ASP A 63 10.83 2.86 0.64
N TYR A 64 9.88 3.38 -0.15
CA TYR A 64 8.78 4.18 0.36
C TYR A 64 7.72 3.33 1.07
N LEU A 65 7.42 2.14 0.52
CA LEU A 65 6.54 1.17 1.18
C LEU A 65 7.06 0.79 2.56
N LYS A 66 8.37 0.65 2.70
CA LYS A 66 9.01 0.32 3.96
C LYS A 66 8.77 1.38 5.02
N VAL A 67 8.86 2.67 4.67
CA VAL A 67 8.51 3.75 5.61
C VAL A 67 7.03 3.68 5.99
N LEU A 68 6.13 3.50 5.02
CA LEU A 68 4.69 3.39 5.28
C LEU A 68 4.37 2.20 6.20
N ALA A 69 4.97 1.03 5.96
CA ALA A 69 4.80 -0.18 6.75
C ALA A 69 5.31 -0.03 8.19
N ASP A 70 6.47 0.62 8.39
CA ASP A 70 6.99 0.93 9.73
C ASP A 70 6.08 1.91 10.47
N VAL A 71 5.60 2.95 9.78
CA VAL A 71 4.64 3.91 10.36
C VAL A 71 3.37 3.18 10.78
N ALA A 72 2.79 2.35 9.90
CA ALA A 72 1.60 1.57 10.20
C ALA A 72 1.82 0.61 11.38
N SER A 73 2.95 -0.10 11.42
CA SER A 73 3.30 -1.00 12.53
C SER A 73 3.41 -0.27 13.86
N ARG A 74 3.92 0.97 13.86
CA ARG A 74 4.05 1.81 15.05
C ARG A 74 2.70 2.38 15.51
N VAL A 75 1.89 2.91 14.60
CA VAL A 75 0.67 3.66 14.97
C VAL A 75 -0.60 2.80 15.01
N LEU A 76 -0.58 1.64 14.36
CA LEU A 76 -1.68 0.68 14.25
C LEU A 76 -1.18 -0.76 14.50
N PRO A 77 -0.54 -1.05 15.65
CA PRO A 77 -0.01 -2.38 15.93
C PRO A 77 -1.14 -3.42 15.93
N GLY A 78 -1.06 -4.41 15.05
CA GLY A 78 -2.09 -5.45 14.87
C GLY A 78 -3.43 -4.94 14.31
N LYS A 79 -3.52 -3.66 13.93
CA LYS A 79 -4.73 -3.00 13.41
C LYS A 79 -4.51 -2.41 12.02
N HIS A 80 -3.64 -3.04 11.24
CA HIS A 80 -3.42 -2.76 9.83
C HIS A 80 -3.09 -4.06 9.10
N GLN A 81 -3.25 -4.02 7.79
CA GLN A 81 -2.95 -5.11 6.88
C GLN A 81 -1.85 -4.66 5.91
N GLN A 82 -1.11 -5.60 5.32
CA GLN A 82 -0.18 -5.32 4.22
C GLN A 82 -0.45 -6.31 3.11
N ARG A 83 -0.90 -5.85 1.94
CA ARG A 83 -1.38 -6.71 0.85
C ARG A 83 -1.06 -6.12 -0.51
N ILE A 84 -0.85 -7.01 -1.47
CA ILE A 84 -1.03 -6.67 -2.89
C ILE A 84 -2.54 -6.69 -3.14
N MET A 85 -3.06 -5.62 -3.75
CA MET A 85 -4.47 -5.51 -4.11
C MET A 85 -4.61 -5.65 -5.63
N ASP A 86 -4.49 -6.88 -6.10
CA ASP A 86 -4.43 -7.28 -7.52
C ASP A 86 -5.80 -7.44 -8.20
N GLY A 87 -6.89 -7.23 -7.47
CA GLY A 87 -8.25 -7.21 -8.02
C GLY A 87 -8.54 -6.05 -8.98
N GLY A 88 -7.67 -5.04 -9.02
CA GLY A 88 -7.75 -3.87 -9.86
C GLY A 88 -6.42 -3.12 -9.89
N ALA A 89 -6.37 -1.97 -10.54
CA ALA A 89 -5.26 -1.04 -10.48
C ALA A 89 -5.76 0.31 -9.92
N CYS A 90 -4.87 1.20 -9.52
CA CYS A 90 -5.24 2.57 -9.16
C CYS A 90 -4.22 3.58 -9.68
N GLU A 91 -4.44 4.86 -9.39
CA GLU A 91 -3.59 5.97 -9.81
C GLU A 91 -2.12 5.84 -9.36
N ALA A 92 -1.82 5.05 -8.32
CA ALA A 92 -0.44 4.79 -7.93
C ALA A 92 0.35 4.03 -9.02
N ALA A 93 -0.30 3.14 -9.78
CA ALA A 93 0.33 2.50 -10.93
C ALA A 93 0.59 3.54 -12.04
N ALA A 94 -0.39 4.40 -12.33
CA ALA A 94 -0.21 5.48 -13.30
C ALA A 94 0.93 6.43 -12.88
N ALA A 95 1.00 6.83 -11.61
CA ALA A 95 2.08 7.66 -11.09
C ALA A 95 3.44 6.99 -11.26
N THR A 96 3.53 5.69 -10.97
CA THR A 96 4.75 4.90 -11.16
C THR A 96 5.19 4.89 -12.62
N ILE A 97 4.26 4.69 -13.56
CA ILE A 97 4.53 4.72 -15.00
C ILE A 97 5.03 6.10 -15.46
N TRP A 98 4.51 7.18 -14.87
CA TRP A 98 4.96 8.56 -15.11
C TRP A 98 6.21 8.96 -14.31
N GLY A 99 6.92 8.01 -13.71
CA GLY A 99 8.20 8.24 -13.05
C GLY A 99 8.10 8.88 -11.67
N LEU A 100 6.91 8.95 -11.07
CA LEU A 100 6.72 9.37 -9.69
C LEU A 100 6.74 8.13 -8.78
N PRO A 101 7.57 8.10 -7.72
CA PRO A 101 7.45 7.03 -6.75
C PRO A 101 6.08 7.10 -6.09
N ALA A 102 5.48 5.95 -5.83
CA ALA A 102 4.12 5.84 -5.33
C ALA A 102 4.02 4.86 -4.16
N ILE A 103 3.06 5.11 -3.27
CA ILE A 103 2.59 4.18 -2.25
C ILE A 103 1.07 4.28 -2.15
N GLY A 104 0.41 3.27 -1.61
CA GLY A 104 -1.04 3.24 -1.46
C GLY A 104 -1.51 2.92 -0.04
N ILE A 105 -2.57 3.57 0.38
CA ILE A 105 -3.36 3.19 1.57
C ILE A 105 -4.77 2.86 1.10
N THR A 106 -5.27 1.70 1.51
CA THR A 106 -6.56 1.20 1.03
C THR A 106 -7.51 0.89 2.18
N VAL A 107 -8.77 1.30 2.03
CA VAL A 107 -9.88 0.83 2.87
C VAL A 107 -10.46 -0.43 2.23
N PRO A 108 -10.58 -1.56 2.95
CA PRO A 108 -11.30 -2.73 2.46
C PRO A 108 -12.78 -2.37 2.25
N LEU A 109 -13.30 -2.63 1.06
CA LEU A 109 -14.65 -2.27 0.63
C LEU A 109 -15.48 -3.52 0.33
N GLY A 110 -16.63 -3.62 0.98
CA GLY A 110 -17.64 -4.65 0.73
C GLY A 110 -18.56 -4.24 -0.41
N ASN A 111 -19.05 -5.22 -1.16
CA ASN A 111 -19.95 -5.04 -2.31
C ASN A 111 -19.45 -4.04 -3.37
N TYR A 112 -18.15 -4.07 -3.68
CA TYR A 112 -17.54 -3.22 -4.71
C TYR A 112 -18.36 -3.16 -6.00
N HIS A 113 -18.54 -1.96 -6.58
CA HIS A 113 -19.48 -1.67 -7.68
C HIS A 113 -20.95 -1.92 -7.33
N ASN A 114 -21.31 -1.79 -6.05
CA ASN A 114 -22.62 -2.14 -5.51
C ASN A 114 -23.10 -3.55 -5.90
N GLN A 115 -22.17 -4.51 -5.87
CA GLN A 115 -22.43 -5.89 -6.27
C GLN A 115 -22.18 -6.86 -5.11
N GLY A 116 -23.23 -7.57 -4.68
CA GLY A 116 -23.13 -8.60 -3.65
C GLY A 116 -22.65 -9.93 -4.23
N PHE A 117 -21.37 -10.25 -4.08
CA PHE A 117 -20.76 -11.44 -4.69
C PHE A 117 -21.33 -12.78 -4.17
N GLU A 118 -21.70 -12.86 -2.90
CA GLU A 118 -22.14 -14.11 -2.25
C GLU A 118 -23.68 -14.25 -2.16
N GLY A 119 -24.44 -13.21 -2.52
CA GLY A 119 -25.88 -13.13 -2.17
C GLY A 119 -26.10 -12.89 -0.67
N GLY A 120 -27.35 -12.83 -0.22
CA GLY A 120 -27.70 -12.64 1.19
C GLY A 120 -28.94 -11.79 1.40
N GLN A 121 -29.18 -11.38 2.64
CA GLN A 121 -30.36 -10.59 3.01
C GLN A 121 -30.44 -9.25 2.25
N ASP A 122 -29.27 -8.68 1.92
CA ASP A 122 -29.13 -7.45 1.14
C ASP A 122 -28.85 -7.70 -0.35
N CYS A 123 -28.86 -8.96 -0.82
CA CYS A 123 -28.56 -9.33 -2.20
C CYS A 123 -29.31 -10.62 -2.59
N VAL A 124 -30.42 -10.48 -3.32
CA VAL A 124 -31.36 -11.57 -3.63
C VAL A 124 -30.70 -12.78 -4.31
N ALA A 125 -29.62 -12.57 -5.07
CA ALA A 125 -28.84 -13.63 -5.70
C ALA A 125 -27.36 -13.23 -5.83
N PRO A 126 -26.41 -14.18 -5.86
CA PRO A 126 -24.99 -13.89 -6.12
C PRO A 126 -24.79 -13.03 -7.36
N GLY A 127 -23.99 -11.97 -7.23
CA GLY A 127 -23.75 -10.99 -8.29
C GLY A 127 -24.87 -9.96 -8.48
N GLY A 128 -25.90 -9.97 -7.65
CA GLY A 128 -26.97 -8.98 -7.64
C GLY A 128 -26.57 -7.64 -7.02
N PRO A 129 -27.45 -6.62 -7.13
CA PRO A 129 -27.20 -5.30 -6.55
C PRO A 129 -27.21 -5.37 -5.02
N ALA A 130 -26.22 -4.73 -4.39
CA ALA A 130 -26.11 -4.60 -2.94
C ALA A 130 -25.34 -3.33 -2.58
N PRO A 131 -25.68 -2.60 -1.51
CA PRO A 131 -24.99 -1.37 -1.15
C PRO A 131 -23.53 -1.64 -0.73
N GLU A 132 -22.63 -0.76 -1.15
CA GLU A 132 -21.25 -0.74 -0.65
C GLU A 132 -21.18 -0.45 0.85
N PHE A 133 -20.23 -1.07 1.54
CA PHE A 133 -20.02 -0.85 2.97
C PHE A 133 -18.55 -0.97 3.38
N VAL A 134 -18.22 -0.27 4.47
CA VAL A 134 -16.89 -0.28 5.10
C VAL A 134 -17.04 -0.41 6.61
N HIS A 135 -15.98 -0.87 7.29
CA HIS A 135 -15.95 -0.85 8.75
C HIS A 135 -15.42 0.49 9.26
N MET A 136 -16.07 1.06 10.27
CA MET A 136 -15.69 2.37 10.82
C MET A 136 -14.27 2.39 11.40
N ASP A 137 -13.78 1.27 11.92
CA ASP A 137 -12.41 1.20 12.44
C ASP A 137 -11.36 1.17 11.32
N ASP A 138 -11.70 0.71 10.11
CA ASP A 138 -10.80 0.79 8.95
C ASP A 138 -10.61 2.25 8.53
N ILE A 139 -11.71 3.03 8.52
CA ILE A 139 -11.69 4.47 8.27
C ILE A 139 -10.88 5.21 9.33
N LYS A 140 -11.15 4.95 10.62
CA LYS A 140 -10.40 5.57 11.73
C LYS A 140 -8.91 5.22 11.63
N GLY A 141 -8.58 3.97 11.32
CA GLY A 141 -7.21 3.52 11.10
C GLY A 141 -6.56 4.26 9.93
N LEU A 142 -7.23 4.39 8.79
CA LEU A 142 -6.73 5.13 7.64
C LEU A 142 -6.42 6.58 8.01
N LEU A 143 -7.31 7.26 8.74
CA LEU A 143 -7.09 8.63 9.21
C LEU A 143 -5.88 8.74 10.14
N VAL A 144 -5.69 7.77 11.05
CA VAL A 144 -4.51 7.71 11.92
C VAL A 144 -3.23 7.55 11.09
N LEU A 145 -3.24 6.66 10.10
CA LEU A 145 -2.10 6.40 9.24
C LEU A 145 -1.75 7.62 8.37
N CYS A 146 -2.74 8.26 7.73
CA CYS A 146 -2.54 9.49 6.96
C CYS A 146 -1.92 10.60 7.80
N ARG A 147 -2.44 10.84 9.02
CA ARG A 147 -1.88 11.82 9.95
C ARG A 147 -0.46 11.50 10.36
N ALA A 148 -0.15 10.22 10.55
CA ALA A 148 1.20 9.80 10.92
C ALA A 148 2.19 9.93 9.75
N LEU A 149 1.74 9.67 8.53
CA LEU A 149 2.55 9.73 7.31
C LEU A 149 3.00 11.15 6.96
N VAL A 150 2.17 12.15 7.23
CA VAL A 150 2.49 13.56 6.96
C VAL A 150 3.32 14.23 8.06
N LYS A 151 3.65 13.51 9.14
CA LYS A 151 4.52 14.07 10.19
C LYS A 151 5.96 14.24 9.68
N PRO A 152 6.65 15.32 10.06
CA PRO A 152 8.06 15.49 9.72
C PRO A 152 8.93 14.45 10.45
N GLY A 153 10.16 14.25 9.95
CA GLY A 153 11.16 13.39 10.59
C GLY A 153 11.00 11.89 10.33
N LEU A 154 10.18 11.50 9.35
CA LEU A 154 10.19 10.13 8.85
C LEU A 154 11.48 9.86 8.06
N ASN A 155 12.00 8.64 8.18
CA ASN A 155 13.27 8.25 7.61
C ASN A 155 13.14 7.84 6.13
N TRP A 156 12.71 8.80 5.29
CA TRP A 156 12.64 8.64 3.84
C TRP A 156 14.01 8.45 3.17
N PRO A 157 15.11 9.11 3.60
CA PRO A 157 16.40 8.97 2.93
C PRO A 157 17.11 7.63 3.14
N ASP A 158 16.87 6.93 4.26
CA ASP A 158 17.46 5.61 4.53
C ASP A 158 16.46 4.64 5.19
N PRO A 159 15.37 4.21 4.50
CA PRO A 159 14.28 3.43 5.09
C PRO A 159 14.70 2.07 5.68
N TRP A 160 15.87 1.57 5.27
CA TRP A 160 16.39 0.25 5.62
C TRP A 160 17.50 0.28 6.68
N GLN A 161 17.91 1.45 7.16
CA GLN A 161 19.00 1.62 8.12
C GLN A 161 18.90 0.66 9.32
N GLN A 162 17.73 0.60 9.96
CA GLN A 162 17.49 -0.22 11.14
C GLN A 162 17.52 -1.72 10.81
N GLN A 163 16.89 -2.13 9.70
CA GLN A 163 16.90 -3.52 9.24
C GLN A 163 18.31 -3.97 8.91
N LYS A 164 19.09 -3.14 8.18
CA LYS A 164 20.47 -3.42 7.84
C LYS A 164 21.32 -3.61 9.09
N ALA A 165 21.25 -2.68 10.05
CA ALA A 165 21.97 -2.80 11.33
C ALA A 165 21.62 -4.09 12.09
N ARG A 166 20.32 -4.44 12.15
CA ARG A 166 19.85 -5.67 12.79
C ARG A 166 20.41 -6.92 12.10
N LEU A 167 20.33 -6.98 10.78
CA LEU A 167 20.82 -8.12 10.00
C LEU A 167 22.34 -8.24 10.08
N SER A 168 23.09 -7.13 10.04
CA SER A 168 24.54 -7.13 10.22
C SER A 168 24.95 -7.63 11.61
N LYS A 169 24.26 -7.21 12.67
CA LYS A 169 24.49 -7.72 14.03
C LYS A 169 24.23 -9.23 14.11
N ASN A 170 23.16 -9.69 13.46
CA ASN A 170 22.84 -11.11 13.41
C ASN A 170 23.91 -11.91 12.66
N ALA A 171 24.33 -11.43 11.49
CA ALA A 171 25.39 -12.06 10.69
C ALA A 171 26.71 -12.15 11.48
N ALA A 172 27.10 -11.08 12.19
CA ALA A 172 28.31 -11.09 13.02
C ALA A 172 28.25 -12.18 14.12
N ARG A 173 27.10 -12.37 14.75
CA ARG A 173 26.87 -13.43 15.75
C ARG A 173 27.10 -14.83 15.20
N TYR A 174 26.73 -15.08 13.95
CA TYR A 174 26.84 -16.38 13.29
C TYR A 174 28.09 -16.54 12.41
N SER A 175 28.97 -15.53 12.36
CA SER A 175 30.19 -15.53 11.54
C SER A 175 31.08 -16.76 11.72
N LYS A 176 31.15 -17.32 12.94
CA LYS A 176 31.92 -18.54 13.23
C LYS A 176 31.33 -19.82 12.60
N LEU A 177 30.01 -19.88 12.41
CA LEU A 177 29.34 -21.02 11.78
C LEU A 177 29.49 -20.99 10.25
N LEU A 178 29.62 -19.81 9.67
CA LEU A 178 29.81 -19.61 8.23
C LEU A 178 31.23 -19.96 7.75
N LYS A 179 32.23 -19.96 8.66
CA LYS A 179 33.63 -20.27 8.36
C LYS A 179 33.93 -21.78 8.23
N ARG A 180 32.91 -22.65 8.28
CA ARG A 180 33.08 -24.11 8.31
C ARG A 180 32.55 -24.77 7.02
N THR A 181 33.16 -24.42 5.88
CA THR A 181 32.88 -25.11 4.60
C THR A 181 34.14 -25.44 3.77
N ASP A 182 35.34 -25.05 4.19
CA ASP A 182 36.59 -25.33 3.44
C ASP A 182 37.44 -26.45 4.07
N ALA A 183 36.79 -27.52 4.52
CA ALA A 183 37.49 -28.72 4.96
C ALA A 183 36.66 -29.97 4.63
N ARG A 184 36.45 -30.23 3.34
CA ARG A 184 36.34 -31.60 2.85
C ARG A 184 37.52 -31.86 1.93
N THR A 185 38.53 -32.44 2.56
CA THR A 185 39.48 -33.41 2.00
C THR A 185 38.96 -34.12 0.75
N SER A 186 39.70 -33.97 -0.34
CA SER A 186 40.11 -35.03 -1.26
C SER A 186 41.33 -34.54 -2.03
#